data_AF-A0A947QLL4-F1
#
_entry.id   AF-A0A947QLL4-F1
#
_cell.length_a   1.000
_cell.length_b   1.000
_cell.length_c   1.000
_cell.angle_alpha   90.00
_cell.angle_beta   90.00
_cell.angle_gamma   90.00
#
_symmetry.space_group_name_H-M   'P 1'
#
loop_
_entity.id
_entity.type
_entity.pdbx_description
1 polymer ?
#
loop_
_entity_poly.entity_id
_entity_poly.type
_entity_poly.pdbx_seq_one_letter_code
_entity_poly.pdbx_strand_id
1 'polypeptide(L)'
;MENLPIIVVNLFIPISAGLIFFALARYVRYIAPIRHFSAGKATYDQAYYGFIAFGLYLATRPLQILVGPHPFPLIVNNIREFFMIGVFGPSVFLSIYGLAYGGENIKKSMVWTVYSTCIIFAIIFGLVNIRAIGGSEPIFYIGSYAAYDGLWFKDMTQQRSLLMTILFICRLVSPVIILAAGATIALHRAAAYPEDRKKLYSNMPKKLVLSAIGTYCFSFSMLSVGAVWILGGIPNQWWGYYIGAFLAGFFEAWSISLPIRKEQDL
;
A
#
# COMPACT_ATOMS: atom_id res chain seq x y z
N MET A 1 9.17 22.66 -22.25
CA MET A 1 8.15 21.58 -22.08
C MET A 1 8.76 20.22 -21.72
N GLU A 2 10.09 20.05 -21.73
CA GLU A 2 10.75 18.76 -21.46
C GLU A 2 10.51 18.18 -20.05
N ASN A 3 10.34 19.02 -19.03
CA ASN A 3 10.11 18.54 -17.65
C ASN A 3 8.66 18.14 -17.36
N LEU A 4 7.72 18.38 -18.29
CA LEU A 4 6.28 18.18 -18.04
C LEU A 4 5.94 16.71 -17.67
N PRO A 5 6.45 15.68 -18.37
CA PRO A 5 6.17 14.29 -18.02
C PRO A 5 6.67 13.92 -16.61
N ILE A 6 7.86 14.40 -16.23
CA ILE A 6 8.49 14.11 -14.93
C ILE A 6 7.68 14.77 -13.80
N ILE A 7 7.23 16.01 -14.02
CA ILE A 7 6.35 16.75 -13.11
C ILE A 7 5.03 15.98 -12.92
N VAL A 8 4.39 15.54 -14.01
CA VAL A 8 3.13 14.77 -13.93
C VAL A 8 3.30 13.49 -13.12
N VAL A 9 4.36 12.72 -13.38
CA VAL A 9 4.61 11.44 -12.72
C VAL A 9 4.99 11.58 -11.24
N ASN A 10 5.70 12.66 -10.86
CA ASN A 10 6.19 12.83 -9.49
C ASN A 10 5.29 13.70 -8.61
N LEU A 11 4.35 14.47 -9.20
CA LEU A 11 3.46 15.37 -8.46
C LEU A 11 2.00 14.96 -8.62
N PHE A 12 1.47 15.04 -9.85
CA PHE A 12 0.04 14.91 -10.10
C PHE A 12 -0.46 13.48 -9.89
N ILE A 13 0.26 12.49 -10.42
CA ILE A 13 -0.10 11.08 -10.30
C ILE A 13 -0.18 10.63 -8.83
N PRO A 14 0.85 10.86 -7.97
CA PRO A 14 0.79 10.46 -6.56
C PRO A 14 -0.33 11.16 -5.79
N ILE A 15 -0.57 12.46 -6.03
CA ILE A 15 -1.68 13.20 -5.41
C ILE A 15 -3.02 12.58 -5.79
N SER A 16 -3.23 12.34 -7.09
CA SER A 16 -4.47 11.76 -7.60
C SER A 16 -4.72 10.37 -7.03
N ALA A 17 -3.68 9.52 -6.99
CA ALA A 17 -3.76 8.20 -6.39
C ALA A 17 -4.10 8.29 -4.89
N GLY A 18 -3.45 9.19 -4.15
CA GLY A 18 -3.74 9.39 -2.72
C GLY A 18 -5.17 9.87 -2.46
N LEU A 19 -5.70 10.78 -3.29
CA LEU A 19 -7.08 11.26 -3.19
C LEU A 19 -8.11 10.14 -3.41
N ILE A 20 -7.85 9.19 -4.31
CA ILE A 20 -8.71 8.01 -4.50
C ILE A 20 -8.79 7.20 -3.21
N PHE A 21 -7.67 6.95 -2.54
CA PHE A 21 -7.66 6.19 -1.29
C PHE A 21 -8.29 6.96 -0.13
N PHE A 22 -8.18 8.29 -0.08
CA PHE A 22 -8.96 9.09 0.87
C PHE A 22 -10.47 9.03 0.59
N ALA A 23 -10.87 9.03 -0.67
CA ALA A 23 -12.28 8.84 -1.05
C ALA A 23 -12.78 7.44 -0.64
N LEU A 24 -11.97 6.39 -0.84
CA LEU A 24 -12.26 5.04 -0.37
C LEU A 24 -12.38 4.97 1.15
N ALA A 25 -11.48 5.61 1.90
CA ALA A 25 -11.54 5.68 3.36
C ALA A 25 -12.86 6.32 3.82
N ARG A 26 -13.25 7.44 3.20
CA ARG A 26 -14.53 8.11 3.47
C ARG A 26 -15.71 7.20 3.14
N TYR A 27 -15.66 6.51 1.99
CA TYR A 27 -16.73 5.62 1.56
C TYR A 27 -16.89 4.41 2.50
N VAL A 28 -15.79 3.80 2.91
CA VAL A 28 -15.78 2.74 3.94
C VAL A 28 -16.44 3.23 5.22
N ARG A 29 -16.06 4.39 5.73
CA ARG A 29 -16.63 4.94 6.96
C ARG A 29 -18.14 5.21 6.84
N TYR A 30 -18.60 5.61 5.65
CA TYR A 30 -20.01 5.84 5.37
C TYR A 30 -20.83 4.53 5.37
N ILE A 31 -20.33 3.46 4.74
CA ILE A 31 -21.05 2.17 4.65
C ILE A 31 -20.87 1.28 5.88
N ALA A 32 -19.85 1.54 6.70
CA ALA A 32 -19.46 0.69 7.82
C ALA A 32 -20.62 0.41 8.80
N PRO A 33 -21.43 1.41 9.25
CA PRO A 33 -22.57 1.15 10.15
C PRO A 33 -23.58 0.15 9.60
N ILE A 34 -23.79 0.14 8.28
CA ILE A 34 -24.74 -0.75 7.60
C ILE A 34 -24.16 -2.18 7.49
N ARG A 35 -22.83 -2.30 7.38
CA ARG A 35 -22.15 -3.56 7.05
C ARG A 35 -21.42 -4.22 8.23
N HIS A 36 -21.31 -3.54 9.37
CA HIS A 36 -20.76 -4.09 10.61
C HIS A 36 -21.43 -5.40 11.03
N PHE A 37 -22.74 -5.52 10.78
CA PHE A 37 -23.52 -6.71 11.11
C PHE A 37 -23.12 -7.95 10.30
N SER A 38 -22.46 -7.79 9.14
CA SER A 38 -22.15 -8.90 8.24
C SER A 38 -20.66 -9.26 8.19
N ALA A 39 -19.76 -8.27 8.28
CA ALA A 39 -18.31 -8.50 8.19
C ALA A 39 -17.54 -8.10 9.47
N GLY A 40 -18.24 -7.60 10.49
CA GLY A 40 -17.66 -7.17 11.76
C GLY A 40 -17.03 -5.77 11.72
N LYS A 41 -17.06 -5.09 12.87
CA LYS A 41 -16.53 -3.72 13.03
C LYS A 41 -15.02 -3.65 12.74
N ALA A 42 -14.26 -4.61 13.27
CA ALA A 42 -12.81 -4.65 13.14
C ALA A 42 -12.35 -4.61 11.67
N THR A 43 -13.05 -5.32 10.78
CA THR A 43 -12.76 -5.34 9.34
C THR A 43 -12.78 -3.94 8.72
N TYR A 44 -13.86 -3.19 8.95
CA TYR A 44 -14.03 -1.85 8.37
C TYR A 44 -13.15 -0.79 9.04
N ASP A 45 -12.91 -0.92 10.35
CA ASP A 45 -11.96 -0.05 11.06
C ASP A 45 -10.54 -0.23 10.47
N GLN A 46 -10.09 -1.46 10.26
CA GLN A 46 -8.78 -1.73 9.66
C GLN A 46 -8.71 -1.28 8.19
N ALA A 47 -9.77 -1.50 7.40
CA ALA A 47 -9.84 -0.98 6.04
C ALA A 47 -9.69 0.56 6.00
N TYR A 48 -10.37 1.26 6.92
CA TYR A 48 -10.28 2.71 7.05
C TYR A 48 -8.85 3.17 7.34
N TYR A 49 -8.20 2.59 8.36
CA TYR A 49 -6.81 2.93 8.70
C TYR A 49 -5.84 2.62 7.56
N GLY A 50 -6.02 1.48 6.89
CA GLY A 50 -5.24 1.10 5.71
C GLY A 50 -5.36 2.13 4.59
N PHE A 51 -6.58 2.52 4.22
CA PHE A 51 -6.80 3.49 3.15
C PHE A 51 -6.30 4.91 3.49
N ILE A 52 -6.43 5.36 4.75
CA ILE A 52 -5.84 6.63 5.18
C ILE A 52 -4.31 6.57 5.10
N ALA A 53 -3.68 5.53 5.66
CA ALA A 53 -2.22 5.39 5.65
C ALA A 53 -1.67 5.32 4.22
N PHE A 54 -2.35 4.60 3.32
CA PHE A 54 -1.94 4.50 1.93
C PHE A 54 -2.18 5.79 1.15
N GLY A 55 -3.30 6.47 1.38
CA GLY A 55 -3.57 7.79 0.83
C GLY A 55 -2.49 8.80 1.21
N LEU A 56 -2.08 8.82 2.48
CA LEU A 56 -0.97 9.65 2.97
C LEU A 56 0.35 9.26 2.32
N TYR A 57 0.68 7.97 2.26
CA TYR A 57 1.90 7.47 1.61
C TYR A 57 2.01 7.96 0.15
N LEU A 58 0.93 7.90 -0.62
CA LEU A 58 0.91 8.31 -2.03
C LEU A 58 0.94 9.84 -2.17
N ALA A 59 0.05 10.55 -1.47
CA ALA A 59 -0.12 12.00 -1.62
C ALA A 59 1.07 12.83 -1.12
N THR A 60 1.93 12.26 -0.26
CA THR A 60 3.10 12.96 0.31
C THR A 60 4.39 12.78 -0.51
N ARG A 61 4.38 12.06 -1.64
CA ARG A 61 5.55 12.07 -2.56
C ARG A 61 5.93 13.49 -3.02
N PRO A 62 5.00 14.36 -3.45
CA PRO A 62 5.31 15.77 -3.72
C PRO A 62 6.06 16.46 -2.59
N LEU A 63 5.61 16.24 -1.35
CA LEU A 63 6.25 16.83 -0.18
C LEU A 63 7.70 16.33 -0.05
N GLN A 64 7.95 15.04 -0.32
CA GLN A 64 9.31 14.50 -0.27
C GLN A 64 10.28 15.22 -1.21
N ILE A 65 9.82 15.57 -2.41
CA ILE A 65 10.71 16.15 -3.44
C ILE A 65 10.75 17.68 -3.43
N LEU A 66 9.73 18.33 -2.86
CA LEU A 66 9.59 19.79 -2.88
C LEU A 66 10.02 20.48 -1.59
N VAL A 67 10.27 19.78 -0.47
CA VAL A 67 10.63 20.45 0.80
C VAL A 67 12.08 20.98 0.81
N GLY A 68 12.90 20.58 -0.16
CA GLY A 68 14.26 21.08 -0.34
C GLY A 68 15.29 19.95 -0.34
N PRO A 69 16.59 20.27 -0.20
CA PRO A 69 17.66 19.29 -0.23
C PRO A 69 17.70 18.43 1.05
N HIS A 70 18.62 17.46 1.07
CA HIS A 70 18.94 16.65 2.22
C HIS A 70 19.09 17.51 3.49
N PRO A 71 18.48 17.13 4.63
CA PRO A 71 17.89 15.81 4.96
C PRO A 71 16.37 15.69 4.73
N PHE A 72 15.69 16.70 4.19
CA PHE A 72 14.22 16.69 4.14
C PHE A 72 13.61 15.54 3.32
N PRO A 73 14.11 15.21 2.10
CA PRO A 73 13.60 14.08 1.34
C PRO A 73 13.74 12.75 2.10
N LEU A 74 14.81 12.60 2.90
CA LEU A 74 15.01 11.42 3.74
C LEU A 74 13.94 11.32 4.84
N ILE A 75 13.70 12.43 5.55
CA ILE A 75 12.73 12.47 6.66
C ILE A 75 11.34 12.10 6.15
N VAL A 76 10.90 12.76 5.06
CA VAL A 76 9.58 12.48 4.47
C VAL A 76 9.51 11.03 3.96
N ASN A 77 10.56 10.53 3.30
CA ASN A 77 10.60 9.14 2.84
C ASN A 77 10.48 8.15 4.01
N ASN A 78 11.20 8.38 5.12
CA ASN A 78 11.13 7.51 6.30
C ASN A 78 9.74 7.49 6.91
N ILE A 79 9.07 8.64 7.04
CA ILE A 79 7.70 8.71 7.55
C ILE A 79 6.75 7.96 6.60
N ARG A 80 6.88 8.17 5.29
CA ARG A 80 6.08 7.50 4.26
C ARG A 80 6.23 5.99 4.34
N GLU A 81 7.46 5.50 4.33
CA GLU A 81 7.76 4.06 4.40
C GLU A 81 7.32 3.46 5.74
N PHE A 82 7.43 4.22 6.84
CA PHE A 82 6.90 3.77 8.13
C PHE A 82 5.39 3.53 8.08
N PHE A 83 4.62 4.44 7.50
CA PHE A 83 3.18 4.24 7.34
C PHE A 83 2.85 3.08 6.39
N MET A 84 3.61 2.93 5.29
CA MET A 84 3.37 1.85 4.34
C MET A 84 3.66 0.46 4.95
N ILE A 85 4.81 0.31 5.60
CA ILE A 85 5.29 -0.96 6.16
C ILE A 85 4.57 -1.26 7.48
N GLY A 86 4.50 -0.29 8.38
CA GLY A 86 4.06 -0.46 9.77
C GLY A 86 2.56 -0.31 10.00
N VAL A 87 1.82 0.35 9.10
CA VAL A 87 0.38 0.61 9.28
C VAL A 87 -0.44 0.04 8.12
N PHE A 88 -0.14 0.41 6.88
CA PHE A 88 -0.93 0.01 5.73
C PHE A 88 -0.93 -1.51 5.49
N GLY A 89 0.25 -2.12 5.33
CA GLY A 89 0.40 -3.57 5.15
C GLY A 89 -0.39 -4.39 6.17
N PRO A 90 -0.17 -4.22 7.49
CA PRO A 90 -0.89 -4.98 8.51
C PRO A 90 -2.39 -4.66 8.55
N SER A 91 -2.80 -3.39 8.35
CA SER A 91 -4.22 -3.00 8.31
C SER A 91 -4.98 -3.71 7.19
N VAL A 92 -4.44 -3.70 5.98
CA VAL A 92 -5.07 -4.34 4.82
C VAL A 92 -5.14 -5.85 5.00
N PHE A 93 -4.07 -6.48 5.50
CA PHE A 93 -4.10 -7.91 5.79
C PHE A 93 -5.20 -8.28 6.79
N LEU A 94 -5.31 -7.56 7.90
CA LEU A 94 -6.35 -7.80 8.91
C LEU A 94 -7.76 -7.52 8.37
N SER A 95 -7.91 -6.47 7.55
CA SER A 95 -9.16 -6.18 6.86
C SER A 95 -9.58 -7.33 5.93
N ILE A 96 -8.67 -7.82 5.10
CA ILE A 96 -8.95 -8.94 4.18
C ILE A 96 -9.27 -10.22 4.96
N TYR A 97 -8.51 -10.50 6.02
CA TYR A 97 -8.76 -11.65 6.88
C TYR A 97 -10.16 -11.57 7.53
N GLY A 98 -10.52 -10.39 8.05
CA GLY A 98 -11.85 -10.14 8.61
C GLY A 98 -12.96 -10.24 7.56
N LEU A 99 -12.72 -9.79 6.33
CA LEU A 99 -13.67 -9.94 5.24
C LEU A 99 -13.86 -11.42 4.83
N ALA A 100 -12.80 -12.21 4.88
CA ALA A 100 -12.81 -13.63 4.51
C ALA A 100 -13.47 -14.53 5.57
N TYR A 101 -13.13 -14.32 6.85
CA TYR A 101 -13.53 -15.20 7.94
C TYR A 101 -14.52 -14.58 8.93
N GLY A 102 -14.79 -13.27 8.85
CA GLY A 102 -15.58 -12.52 9.82
C GLY A 102 -14.67 -11.76 10.79
N GLY A 103 -15.00 -10.49 11.06
CA GLY A 103 -14.20 -9.62 11.92
C GLY A 103 -14.09 -10.10 13.37
N GLU A 104 -15.04 -10.93 13.83
CA GLU A 104 -15.03 -11.60 15.13
C GLU A 104 -13.90 -12.63 15.28
N ASN A 105 -13.41 -13.17 14.16
CA ASN A 105 -12.29 -14.12 14.15
C ASN A 105 -10.91 -13.44 14.23
N ILE A 106 -10.87 -12.10 14.16
CA ILE A 106 -9.64 -11.33 14.37
C ILE A 106 -9.32 -11.32 15.87
N LYS A 107 -8.46 -12.25 16.28
CA LYS A 107 -7.97 -12.33 17.67
C LYS A 107 -7.06 -11.15 17.99
N LYS A 108 -7.12 -10.64 19.22
CA LYS A 108 -6.20 -9.58 19.70
C LYS A 108 -4.73 -9.97 19.53
N SER A 109 -4.38 -11.23 19.77
CA SER A 109 -3.01 -11.74 19.57
C SER A 109 -2.55 -11.62 18.12
N MET A 110 -3.43 -11.91 17.15
CA MET A 110 -3.12 -11.76 15.73
C MET A 110 -2.85 -10.30 15.36
N VAL A 111 -3.67 -9.37 15.86
CA VAL A 111 -3.46 -7.93 15.67
C VAL A 111 -2.10 -7.53 16.21
N TRP A 112 -1.78 -7.90 17.46
CA TRP A 112 -0.49 -7.57 18.08
C TRP A 112 0.69 -8.17 17.33
N THR A 113 0.63 -9.44 16.93
CA THR A 113 1.73 -10.10 16.21
C THR A 113 1.99 -9.43 14.86
N VAL A 114 0.93 -9.19 14.08
CA VAL A 114 1.05 -8.63 12.73
C VAL A 114 1.55 -7.19 12.78
N TYR A 115 0.96 -6.34 13.63
CA TYR A 115 1.43 -4.95 13.80
C TYR A 115 2.83 -4.87 14.39
N SER A 116 3.14 -5.63 15.45
CA SER A 116 4.47 -5.56 16.09
C SER A 116 5.56 -5.96 15.12
N THR A 117 5.35 -7.03 14.34
CA THR A 117 6.29 -7.46 13.30
C THR A 117 6.50 -6.34 12.28
N CYS A 118 5.42 -5.78 11.75
CA CYS A 118 5.49 -4.71 10.74
C CYS A 118 6.16 -3.43 11.27
N ILE A 119 5.86 -3.03 12.51
CA ILE A 119 6.46 -1.86 13.15
C ILE A 119 7.96 -2.07 13.36
N ILE A 120 8.40 -3.27 13.77
CA ILE A 120 9.83 -3.60 13.89
C ILE A 120 10.52 -3.43 12.53
N PHE A 121 9.97 -3.98 11.45
CA PHE A 121 10.52 -3.80 10.11
C PHE A 121 10.52 -2.33 9.66
N ALA A 122 9.48 -1.56 9.99
CA ALA A 122 9.41 -0.13 9.69
C ALA A 122 10.50 0.68 10.43
N ILE A 123 10.77 0.34 11.69
CA ILE A 123 11.86 0.97 12.47
C ILE A 123 13.22 0.60 11.87
N ILE A 124 13.45 -0.69 11.57
CA ILE A 124 14.68 -1.15 10.92
C ILE A 124 14.88 -0.41 9.59
N PHE A 125 13.83 -0.31 8.78
CA PHE A 125 13.87 0.45 7.52
C PHE A 125 14.33 1.88 7.76
N GLY A 126 13.71 2.61 8.69
CA GLY A 126 14.06 4.00 8.99
C GLY A 126 15.53 4.16 9.40
N LEU A 127 16.02 3.31 10.30
CA LEU A 127 17.40 3.34 10.79
C LEU A 127 18.42 3.03 9.69
N VAL A 128 18.15 2.03 8.87
CA VAL A 128 19.01 1.63 7.74
C VAL A 128 19.00 2.71 6.66
N ASN A 129 17.84 3.30 6.37
CA ASN A 129 17.67 4.27 5.29
C ASN A 129 18.44 5.57 5.56
N ILE A 130 18.53 5.99 6.84
CA ILE A 130 19.37 7.12 7.26
C ILE A 130 20.82 6.93 6.82
N ARG A 131 21.34 5.70 6.89
CA ARG A 131 22.73 5.38 6.51
C ARG A 131 22.90 5.11 5.01
N ALA A 132 21.83 4.77 4.29
CA ALA A 132 21.90 4.33 2.89
C ALA A 132 21.83 5.48 1.86
N ILE A 133 21.05 6.53 2.15
CA ILE A 133 20.64 7.54 1.15
C ILE A 133 21.78 8.34 0.54
N GLY A 134 22.88 8.58 1.27
CA GLY A 134 24.08 9.24 0.76
C GLY A 134 23.95 10.73 0.36
N GLY A 135 22.76 11.33 0.42
CA GLY A 135 22.50 12.74 0.11
C GLY A 135 21.22 12.95 -0.71
N SER A 136 21.13 14.06 -1.43
CA SER A 136 20.05 14.33 -2.39
C SER A 136 20.57 15.11 -3.60
N GLU A 137 19.91 14.97 -4.75
CA GLU A 137 20.23 15.69 -5.97
C GLU A 137 18.99 16.30 -6.62
N PRO A 138 19.14 17.37 -7.41
CA PRO A 138 18.05 17.91 -8.22
C PRO A 138 17.58 16.90 -9.28
N ILE A 139 16.27 16.66 -9.34
CA ILE A 139 15.65 15.78 -10.35
C ILE A 139 14.95 16.56 -11.47
N PHE A 140 14.39 17.73 -11.18
CA PHE A 140 13.82 18.66 -12.16
C PHE A 140 13.64 20.05 -11.55
N TYR A 141 13.34 21.04 -12.39
CA TYR A 141 13.08 22.42 -11.98
C TYR A 141 11.65 22.86 -12.28
N ILE A 142 11.04 23.57 -11.34
CA ILE A 142 9.77 24.29 -11.49
C ILE A 142 10.09 25.79 -11.44
N GLY A 143 10.20 26.42 -12.62
CA GLY A 143 10.75 27.78 -12.70
C GLY A 143 12.19 27.81 -12.18
N SER A 144 12.45 28.62 -11.15
CA SER A 144 13.76 28.69 -10.47
C SER A 144 13.92 27.70 -9.30
N TYR A 145 12.87 26.95 -8.94
CA TYR A 145 12.90 26.04 -7.81
C TYR A 145 13.33 24.64 -8.21
N ALA A 146 14.35 24.10 -7.55
CA ALA A 146 14.83 22.72 -7.76
C ALA A 146 14.03 21.73 -6.89
N ALA A 147 13.50 20.67 -7.50
CA ALA A 147 12.98 19.51 -6.79
C ALA A 147 14.12 18.51 -6.54
N TYR A 148 14.22 17.97 -5.32
CA TYR A 148 15.32 17.10 -4.90
C TYR A 148 14.86 15.66 -4.65
N ASP A 149 15.69 14.67 -4.95
CA ASP A 149 15.44 13.27 -4.56
C ASP A 149 16.72 12.64 -3.99
N GLY A 150 16.55 11.58 -3.20
CA GLY A 150 17.66 10.92 -2.53
C GLY A 150 18.57 10.11 -3.46
N LEU A 151 19.85 10.02 -3.09
CA LEU A 151 20.89 9.33 -3.87
C LEU A 151 20.92 7.80 -3.63
N TRP A 152 19.78 7.15 -3.42
CA TRP A 152 19.71 5.73 -3.03
C TRP A 152 20.41 4.75 -3.97
N PHE A 153 20.47 5.06 -5.26
CA PHE A 153 20.95 4.14 -6.30
C PHE A 153 22.21 4.62 -7.02
N LYS A 154 22.79 5.76 -6.60
CA LYS A 154 24.00 6.33 -7.22
C LYS A 154 25.22 6.04 -6.37
N ASP A 155 26.36 5.80 -7.02
CA ASP A 155 27.66 5.55 -6.39
C ASP A 155 27.61 4.48 -5.30
N MET A 156 27.12 3.30 -5.69
CA MET A 156 26.87 2.17 -4.81
C MET A 156 28.17 1.49 -4.38
N THR A 157 28.63 1.82 -3.17
CA THR A 157 29.67 1.04 -2.49
C THR A 157 29.13 -0.31 -2.03
N GLN A 158 30.01 -1.29 -1.78
CA GLN A 158 29.60 -2.60 -1.27
C GLN A 158 28.77 -2.51 0.02
N GLN A 159 29.14 -1.59 0.92
CA GLN A 159 28.38 -1.34 2.15
C GLN A 159 26.99 -0.76 1.87
N ARG A 160 26.86 0.20 0.95
CA ARG A 160 25.56 0.78 0.58
C ARG A 160 24.66 -0.25 -0.12
N SER A 161 25.24 -1.13 -0.93
CA SER A 161 24.53 -2.27 -1.54
C SER A 161 23.89 -3.16 -0.49
N LEU A 162 24.63 -3.56 0.55
CA LEU A 162 24.09 -4.35 1.65
C LEU A 162 22.95 -3.64 2.40
N LEU A 163 23.11 -2.33 2.67
CA LEU A 163 22.04 -1.54 3.31
C LEU A 163 20.79 -1.48 2.45
N MET A 164 20.94 -1.27 1.14
CA MET A 164 19.81 -1.28 0.20
C MET A 164 19.12 -2.65 0.17
N THR A 165 19.86 -3.76 0.19
CA THR A 165 19.27 -5.11 0.30
C THR A 165 18.39 -5.24 1.55
N ILE A 166 18.83 -4.73 2.69
CA ILE A 166 18.02 -4.75 3.92
C ILE A 166 16.73 -3.94 3.75
N LEU A 167 16.79 -2.76 3.12
CA LEU A 167 15.60 -1.97 2.80
C LEU A 167 14.62 -2.71 1.89
N PHE A 168 15.14 -3.42 0.88
CA PHE A 168 14.32 -4.27 0.01
C PHE A 168 13.70 -5.44 0.76
N ILE A 169 14.42 -6.10 1.66
CA ILE A 169 13.88 -7.16 2.52
C ILE A 169 12.75 -6.63 3.39
N CYS A 170 12.91 -5.45 3.99
CA CYS A 170 11.86 -4.83 4.80
C CYS A 170 10.57 -4.64 3.98
N ARG A 171 10.69 -4.09 2.76
CA ARG A 171 9.58 -3.90 1.82
C ARG A 171 8.98 -5.22 1.30
N LEU A 172 9.83 -6.24 1.12
CA LEU A 172 9.42 -7.57 0.69
C LEU A 172 8.57 -8.25 1.77
N VAL A 173 8.95 -8.14 3.04
CA VAL A 173 8.15 -8.68 4.14
C VAL A 173 6.84 -7.89 4.27
N SER A 174 6.91 -6.56 4.36
CA SER A 174 5.75 -5.68 4.38
C SER A 174 6.00 -4.45 3.51
N PRO A 175 5.14 -4.14 2.53
CA PRO A 175 3.82 -4.72 2.36
C PRO A 175 3.76 -5.99 1.49
N VAL A 176 4.77 -6.36 0.71
CA VAL A 176 4.62 -7.35 -0.40
C VAL A 176 4.09 -8.71 0.08
N ILE A 177 4.84 -9.44 0.90
CA ILE A 177 4.44 -10.80 1.32
C ILE A 177 3.15 -10.77 2.15
N ILE A 178 3.01 -9.80 3.05
CA ILE A 178 1.81 -9.66 3.89
C ILE A 178 0.55 -9.44 3.04
N LEU A 179 0.62 -8.56 2.04
CA LEU A 179 -0.50 -8.32 1.13
C LEU A 179 -0.77 -9.54 0.24
N ALA A 180 0.27 -10.18 -0.32
CA ALA A 180 0.12 -11.40 -1.10
C ALA A 180 -0.52 -12.54 -0.27
N ALA A 181 -0.18 -12.66 1.02
CA ALA A 181 -0.79 -13.61 1.94
C ALA A 181 -2.28 -13.30 2.15
N GLY A 182 -2.63 -12.03 2.39
CA GLY A 182 -4.02 -11.58 2.49
C GLY A 182 -4.83 -11.88 1.22
N ALA A 183 -4.28 -11.54 0.05
CA ALA A 183 -4.90 -11.82 -1.24
C ALA A 183 -5.11 -13.33 -1.48
N THR A 184 -4.11 -14.16 -1.15
CA THR A 184 -4.21 -15.62 -1.24
C THR A 184 -5.35 -16.15 -0.36
N ILE A 185 -5.45 -15.65 0.88
CA ILE A 185 -6.52 -16.01 1.83
C ILE A 185 -7.89 -15.65 1.23
N ALA A 186 -8.04 -14.45 0.68
CA ALA A 186 -9.30 -14.02 0.07
C ALA A 186 -9.69 -14.88 -1.14
N LEU A 187 -8.77 -15.20 -2.05
CA LEU A 187 -9.05 -16.09 -3.19
C LEU A 187 -9.43 -17.49 -2.74
N HIS A 188 -8.66 -18.07 -1.82
CA HIS A 188 -8.95 -19.39 -1.30
C HIS A 188 -10.34 -19.42 -0.66
N ARG A 189 -10.67 -18.40 0.14
CA ARG A 189 -11.98 -18.28 0.78
C ARG A 189 -13.11 -18.03 -0.22
N ALA A 190 -12.87 -17.31 -1.30
CA ALA A 190 -13.86 -17.10 -2.36
C ALA A 190 -14.19 -18.42 -3.06
N ALA A 191 -13.18 -19.23 -3.36
CA ALA A 191 -13.34 -20.55 -3.99
C ALA A 191 -14.07 -21.54 -3.08
N ALA A 192 -13.71 -21.55 -1.78
CA ALA A 192 -14.30 -22.43 -0.77
C ALA A 192 -15.41 -21.75 0.04
N TYR A 193 -16.14 -20.79 -0.54
CA TYR A 193 -17.16 -20.05 0.19
C TYR A 193 -18.37 -20.95 0.48
N PRO A 194 -18.84 -21.08 1.75
CA PRO A 194 -19.89 -22.02 2.11
C PRO A 194 -21.25 -21.74 1.43
N GLU A 195 -21.92 -22.78 0.93
CA GLU A 195 -23.19 -22.66 0.19
C GLU A 195 -24.34 -22.08 1.04
N ASP A 196 -24.41 -22.44 2.32
CA ASP A 196 -25.33 -21.87 3.30
C ASP A 196 -25.14 -20.35 3.42
N ARG A 197 -23.89 -19.88 3.47
CA ARG A 197 -23.57 -18.45 3.50
C ARG A 197 -23.81 -17.77 2.15
N LYS A 198 -23.67 -18.47 1.01
CA LYS A 198 -23.99 -17.89 -0.32
C LYS A 198 -25.47 -17.51 -0.42
N LYS A 199 -26.37 -18.26 0.22
CA LYS A 199 -27.81 -17.93 0.25
C LYS A 199 -28.11 -16.58 0.93
N LEU A 200 -27.30 -16.21 1.92
CA LEU A 200 -27.45 -14.94 2.65
C LEU A 200 -26.62 -13.82 2.03
N TYR A 201 -25.43 -14.17 1.51
CA TYR A 201 -24.38 -13.23 1.13
C TYR A 201 -23.78 -13.59 -0.25
N SER A 202 -24.62 -13.63 -1.28
CA SER A 202 -24.29 -14.15 -2.61
C SER A 202 -23.20 -13.38 -3.36
N ASN A 203 -22.93 -12.12 -3.01
CA ASN A 203 -21.86 -11.33 -3.62
C ASN A 203 -20.50 -11.47 -2.91
N MET A 204 -20.45 -12.08 -1.72
CA MET A 204 -19.19 -12.17 -0.95
C MET A 204 -18.05 -12.86 -1.69
N PRO A 205 -18.24 -13.98 -2.42
CA PRO A 205 -17.18 -14.57 -3.23
C PRO A 205 -16.60 -13.57 -4.24
N LYS A 206 -17.46 -12.80 -4.92
CA LYS A 206 -17.03 -11.80 -5.90
C LYS A 206 -16.26 -10.66 -5.24
N LYS A 207 -16.70 -10.19 -4.08
CA LYS A 207 -15.98 -9.18 -3.29
C LYS A 207 -14.59 -9.65 -2.89
N LEU A 208 -14.47 -10.89 -2.43
CA LEU A 208 -13.19 -11.49 -2.04
C LEU A 208 -12.25 -11.62 -3.25
N VAL A 209 -12.77 -12.04 -4.42
CA VAL A 209 -11.97 -12.07 -5.66
C VAL A 209 -11.48 -10.69 -6.05
N LEU A 210 -12.37 -9.69 -6.08
CA LEU A 210 -12.01 -8.32 -6.45
C LEU A 210 -10.97 -7.73 -5.48
N SER A 211 -11.17 -7.90 -4.17
CA SER A 211 -10.21 -7.42 -3.17
C SER A 211 -8.86 -8.13 -3.29
N ALA A 212 -8.86 -9.44 -3.56
CA ALA A 212 -7.63 -10.17 -3.78
C ALA A 212 -6.87 -9.70 -5.04
N ILE A 213 -7.58 -9.48 -6.16
CA ILE A 213 -6.98 -8.95 -7.38
C ILE A 213 -6.36 -7.57 -7.10
N GLY A 214 -7.10 -6.67 -6.47
CA GLY A 214 -6.59 -5.34 -6.12
C GLY A 214 -5.35 -5.40 -5.23
N THR A 215 -5.37 -6.29 -4.24
CA THR A 215 -4.24 -6.49 -3.31
C THR A 215 -3.02 -7.09 -4.02
N TYR A 216 -3.20 -8.06 -4.92
CA TYR A 216 -2.10 -8.57 -5.73
C TYR A 216 -1.54 -7.54 -6.70
N CYS A 217 -2.38 -6.70 -7.32
CA CYS A 217 -1.92 -5.62 -8.19
C CYS A 217 -0.91 -4.71 -7.49
N PHE A 218 -1.19 -4.31 -6.24
CA PHE A 218 -0.24 -3.49 -5.49
C PHE A 218 0.97 -4.28 -4.98
N SER A 219 0.77 -5.50 -4.48
CA SER A 219 1.86 -6.35 -4.02
C SER A 219 2.89 -6.64 -5.12
N PHE A 220 2.42 -7.04 -6.29
CA PHE A 220 3.30 -7.37 -7.41
C PHE A 220 3.88 -6.15 -8.10
N SER A 221 3.20 -4.99 -8.09
CA SER A 221 3.84 -3.75 -8.56
C SER A 221 5.00 -3.34 -7.65
N MET A 222 4.88 -3.57 -6.34
CA MET A 222 5.97 -3.34 -5.40
C MET A 222 7.16 -4.28 -5.64
N LEU A 223 6.86 -5.57 -5.87
CA LEU A 223 7.86 -6.60 -6.15
C LEU A 223 8.59 -6.35 -7.47
N SER A 224 7.86 -5.99 -8.54
CA SER A 224 8.43 -5.79 -9.88
C SER A 224 9.43 -4.64 -9.90
N VAL A 225 9.16 -3.54 -9.20
CA VAL A 225 10.12 -2.42 -9.08
C VAL A 225 11.41 -2.87 -8.39
N GLY A 226 11.31 -3.69 -7.33
CA GLY A 226 12.49 -4.28 -6.69
C GLY A 226 13.28 -5.21 -7.62
N ALA A 227 12.58 -6.07 -8.36
CA ALA A 227 13.19 -7.00 -9.31
C ALA A 227 13.89 -6.29 -10.47
N VAL A 228 13.28 -5.23 -11.02
CA VAL A 228 13.86 -4.40 -12.09
C VAL A 228 15.17 -3.76 -11.64
N TRP A 229 15.25 -3.33 -10.38
CA TRP A 229 16.50 -2.82 -9.83
C TRP A 229 17.57 -3.92 -9.68
N ILE A 230 17.22 -5.05 -9.04
CA ILE A 230 18.17 -6.14 -8.78
C ILE A 230 18.70 -6.77 -10.08
N LEU A 231 17.81 -7.04 -11.04
CA LEU A 231 18.12 -7.78 -12.25
C LEU A 231 18.54 -6.89 -13.42
N GLY A 232 17.93 -5.70 -13.52
CA GLY A 232 18.15 -4.78 -14.64
C GLY A 232 19.08 -3.62 -14.32
N GLY A 233 19.42 -3.39 -13.04
CA GLY A 233 20.21 -2.24 -12.62
C GLY A 233 19.54 -0.90 -12.88
N ILE A 234 18.23 -0.87 -13.16
CA ILE A 234 17.51 0.35 -13.54
C ILE A 234 16.99 1.05 -12.26
N PRO A 235 17.52 2.23 -11.91
CA PRO A 235 17.04 2.97 -10.74
C PRO A 235 15.68 3.66 -11.00
N ASN A 236 15.00 4.06 -9.92
CA ASN A 236 13.88 5.02 -9.93
C ASN A 236 12.62 4.65 -10.75
N GLN A 237 12.02 3.48 -10.50
CA GLN A 237 10.73 3.11 -11.12
C GLN A 237 9.52 3.38 -10.20
N TRP A 238 9.47 4.55 -9.56
CA TRP A 238 8.38 4.92 -8.61
C TRP A 238 6.99 4.91 -9.26
N TRP A 239 6.92 5.11 -10.57
CA TRP A 239 5.66 5.09 -11.34
C TRP A 239 4.97 3.73 -11.31
N GLY A 240 5.72 2.62 -11.20
CA GLY A 240 5.17 1.27 -11.10
C GLY A 240 4.28 1.11 -9.86
N TYR A 241 4.66 1.74 -8.75
CA TYR A 241 3.85 1.75 -7.53
C TYR A 241 2.50 2.44 -7.74
N TYR A 242 2.46 3.54 -8.50
CA TYR A 242 1.23 4.28 -8.76
C TYR A 242 0.27 3.52 -9.67
N ILE A 243 0.76 2.82 -10.70
CA ILE A 243 -0.08 1.98 -11.54
C ILE A 243 -0.73 0.86 -10.71
N GLY A 244 0.08 0.16 -9.89
CA GLY A 244 -0.45 -0.84 -8.98
C GLY A 244 -1.47 -0.27 -8.00
N ALA A 245 -1.23 0.95 -7.49
CA ALA A 245 -2.15 1.64 -6.59
C ALA A 245 -3.48 2.01 -7.28
N PHE A 246 -3.46 2.49 -8.53
CA PHE A 246 -4.69 2.78 -9.28
C PHE A 246 -5.50 1.51 -9.55
N LEU A 247 -4.84 0.43 -9.99
CA LEU A 247 -5.51 -0.84 -10.21
C LEU A 247 -6.11 -1.39 -8.90
N ALA A 248 -5.34 -1.33 -7.81
CA ALA A 248 -5.81 -1.70 -6.49
C ALA A 248 -7.03 -0.86 -6.07
N GLY A 249 -6.97 0.46 -6.23
CA GLY A 249 -8.06 1.37 -5.91
C GLY A 249 -9.31 1.11 -6.74
N PHE A 250 -9.18 0.78 -8.02
CA PHE A 250 -10.29 0.42 -8.90
C PHE A 250 -10.98 -0.87 -8.44
N PHE A 251 -10.21 -1.94 -8.22
CA PHE A 251 -10.77 -3.23 -7.80
C PHE A 251 -11.36 -3.17 -6.39
N GLU A 252 -10.74 -2.42 -5.46
CA GLU A 252 -11.28 -2.20 -4.12
C GLU A 252 -12.55 -1.35 -4.16
N ALA A 253 -12.59 -0.28 -4.94
CA ALA A 253 -13.82 0.51 -5.14
C ALA A 253 -14.97 -0.37 -5.64
N TRP A 254 -14.69 -1.26 -6.60
CA TRP A 254 -15.68 -2.18 -7.12
C TRP A 254 -16.10 -3.23 -6.08
N SER A 255 -15.16 -3.81 -5.35
CA SER A 255 -15.46 -4.76 -4.27
C SER A 255 -16.38 -4.13 -3.21
N ILE A 256 -16.03 -2.92 -2.77
CA ILE A 256 -16.73 -2.24 -1.71
C ILE A 256 -18.10 -1.73 -2.18
N SER A 257 -18.26 -1.31 -3.43
CA SER A 257 -19.55 -0.84 -3.95
C SER A 257 -20.60 -1.95 -4.04
N LEU A 258 -20.19 -3.21 -4.26
CA LEU A 258 -21.13 -4.33 -4.34
C LEU A 258 -21.97 -4.46 -3.06
N PRO A 259 -23.29 -4.71 -3.15
CA PRO A 259 -24.08 -5.11 -1.99
C PRO A 259 -23.65 -6.50 -1.53
N ILE A 260 -24.01 -6.90 -0.30
CA ILE A 260 -23.62 -8.20 0.25
C ILE A 260 -24.43 -9.35 -0.39
N ARG A 261 -25.68 -9.08 -0.76
CA ARG A 261 -26.59 -9.96 -1.50
C ARG A 261 -26.90 -9.34 -2.86
N LYS A 262 -27.08 -10.15 -3.91
CA LYS A 262 -27.51 -9.66 -5.23
C LYS A 262 -28.96 -9.20 -5.18
N GLU A 263 -29.28 -8.17 -5.94
CA GLU A 263 -30.66 -7.67 -6.07
C GLU A 263 -31.61 -8.72 -6.65
N GLN A 264 -31.10 -9.60 -7.53
CA GLN A 264 -31.86 -10.72 -8.11
C GLN A 264 -32.24 -11.80 -7.09
N ASP A 265 -31.61 -11.79 -5.91
CA ASP A 265 -31.92 -12.74 -4.83
C ASP A 265 -32.87 -12.14 -3.79
N LEU A 266 -33.31 -10.88 -3.95
CA LEU A 266 -34.33 -10.22 -3.11
C LEU A 266 -35.73 -10.51 -3.63
#